data_AF-A0A829PMS9-F1
#
_entry.id   AF-A0A829PMS9-F1
#
_cell.length_a   1.000
_cell.length_b   1.000
_cell.length_c   1.000
_cell.angle_alpha   90.00
_cell.angle_beta   90.00
_cell.angle_gamma   90.00
#
_symmetry.space_group_name_H-M   'P 1'
#
loop_
_entity.id
_entity.type
_entity.pdbx_description
1 polymer ?
#
loop_
_entity_poly.entity_id
_entity_poly.type
_entity_poly.pdbx_seq_one_letter_code
_entity_poly.pdbx_strand_id
1 'polypeptide(L)'
;MTGDDAKGYTALVCSWDYATGVQQRDGAYRYANRLPPKAPGTVAPEIGTNVYLIVLAPPSSTEPNPVTTRQFGSSPNPTTDVFDGWKITLGMDYKSISIEPPIRWPEDVYQRDFNTCVSKAPDSYEKRRFYLTGEHPKADFPTLPADPGWPAAGA
;
A
#
# COMPACT_ATOMS: atom_id res chain seq x y z
N MET A 1 -12.86 -6.49 0.17
CA MET A 1 -13.57 -5.26 0.61
C MET A 1 -14.94 -5.66 1.11
N THR A 2 -15.41 -5.05 2.18
CA THR A 2 -16.70 -5.35 2.82
C THR A 2 -17.40 -4.05 3.14
N GLY A 3 -18.69 -3.92 2.85
CA GLY A 3 -19.45 -2.69 3.09
C GLY A 3 -20.53 -2.44 2.05
N ASP A 4 -21.13 -1.26 2.12
CA ASP A 4 -22.14 -0.75 1.19
C ASP A 4 -22.09 0.78 1.09
N ASP A 5 -22.69 1.34 0.03
CA ASP A 5 -22.64 2.78 -0.25
C ASP A 5 -23.29 3.66 0.82
N ALA A 6 -24.15 3.11 1.67
CA ALA A 6 -24.84 3.87 2.72
C ALA A 6 -24.07 3.85 4.05
N LYS A 7 -23.31 2.78 4.33
CA LYS A 7 -22.59 2.59 5.59
C LYS A 7 -21.09 2.77 5.46
N GLY A 8 -20.58 2.74 4.24
CA GLY A 8 -19.17 2.82 3.91
C GLY A 8 -18.51 1.45 3.73
N TYR A 9 -17.21 1.49 3.50
CA TYR A 9 -16.41 0.31 3.15
C TYR A 9 -15.22 0.13 4.08
N THR A 10 -14.89 -1.13 4.35
CA THR A 10 -13.63 -1.55 4.94
C THR A 10 -12.83 -2.33 3.89
N ALA A 11 -11.59 -1.91 3.68
CA ALA A 11 -10.65 -2.52 2.76
C ALA A 11 -9.42 -3.04 3.51
N LEU A 12 -9.04 -4.27 3.18
CA LEU A 12 -7.72 -4.82 3.47
C LEU A 12 -6.85 -4.57 2.24
N VAL A 13 -5.75 -3.85 2.43
CA VAL A 13 -4.83 -3.49 1.36
C VAL A 13 -3.50 -4.17 1.60
N CYS A 14 -3.11 -5.05 0.70
CA CYS A 14 -1.77 -5.64 0.66
C CYS A 14 -0.84 -4.66 -0.05
N SER A 15 0.32 -4.37 0.54
CA SER A 15 1.36 -3.55 -0.07
C SER A 15 2.63 -4.36 -0.27
N TRP A 16 3.16 -4.28 -1.49
CA TRP A 16 4.36 -4.95 -1.97
C TRP A 16 5.25 -3.95 -2.69
N ASP A 17 5.75 -2.97 -1.95
CA ASP A 17 6.54 -1.85 -2.46
C ASP A 17 8.05 -2.15 -2.53
N TYR A 18 8.47 -3.38 -2.24
CA TYR A 18 9.90 -3.78 -2.17
C TYR A 18 10.68 -3.51 -3.45
N ALA A 19 10.03 -3.46 -4.61
CA ALA A 19 10.64 -3.13 -5.89
C ALA A 19 10.77 -1.61 -6.13
N THR A 20 10.70 -0.78 -5.08
CA THR A 20 10.99 0.65 -5.15
C THR A 20 12.42 0.93 -4.71
N GLY A 21 13.17 1.68 -5.52
CA GLY A 21 14.57 2.00 -5.25
C GLY A 21 14.79 3.50 -5.04
N VAL A 22 15.58 3.85 -4.04
CA VAL A 22 16.09 5.21 -3.83
C VAL A 22 17.57 5.23 -4.16
N GLN A 23 17.98 6.18 -4.99
CA GLN A 23 19.37 6.37 -5.36
C GLN A 23 20.20 6.80 -4.15
N GLN A 24 21.34 6.15 -3.96
CA GLN A 24 22.35 6.44 -2.95
C GLN A 24 23.40 7.42 -3.48
N ARG A 25 24.26 7.92 -2.59
CA ARG A 25 25.27 8.93 -2.94
C ARG A 25 26.31 8.42 -3.96
N ASP A 26 26.58 7.13 -3.97
CA ASP A 26 27.50 6.46 -4.90
C ASP A 26 26.85 6.04 -6.22
N GLY A 27 25.55 6.31 -6.39
CA GLY A 27 24.79 5.99 -7.59
C GLY A 27 24.12 4.60 -7.58
N ALA A 28 24.35 3.78 -6.55
CA ALA A 28 23.62 2.54 -6.35
C ALA A 28 22.18 2.81 -5.87
N TYR A 29 21.29 1.83 -5.94
CA TYR A 29 19.90 1.93 -5.51
C TYR A 29 19.62 0.94 -4.39
N ARG A 30 18.82 1.35 -3.40
CA ARG A 30 18.35 0.46 -2.34
C ARG A 30 16.88 0.71 -2.04
N TYR A 31 16.21 -0.26 -1.42
CA TYR A 31 14.84 -0.08 -0.98
C TYR A 31 14.67 1.05 0.05
N ALA A 32 13.66 1.89 -0.15
CA ALA A 32 13.46 3.15 0.57
C ALA A 32 13.23 2.97 2.08
N ASN A 33 12.47 1.94 2.47
CA ASN A 33 11.92 1.80 3.81
C ASN A 33 12.71 0.85 4.72
N ARG A 34 13.99 0.58 4.40
CA ARG A 34 14.89 -0.22 5.26
C ARG A 34 16.12 0.58 5.67
N LEU A 35 16.04 1.22 6.84
CA LEU A 35 17.21 1.77 7.56
C LEU A 35 18.07 0.64 8.14
N PRO A 36 19.39 0.87 8.31
CA PRO A 36 20.51 0.24 7.59
C PRO A 36 20.45 -1.29 7.39
N PRO A 37 21.20 -1.85 6.42
CA PRO A 37 21.03 -3.24 5.98
C PRO A 37 21.16 -4.24 7.13
N LYS A 38 20.05 -4.89 7.51
CA LYS A 38 20.12 -6.12 8.32
C LYS A 38 20.76 -7.20 7.46
N ALA A 39 21.67 -7.98 8.05
CA ALA A 39 22.39 -9.03 7.35
C ALA A 39 21.42 -9.97 6.59
N PRO A 40 21.78 -10.45 5.38
CA PRO A 40 20.90 -11.27 4.53
C PRO A 40 20.30 -12.51 5.21
N GLY A 41 20.97 -13.04 6.26
CA GLY A 41 20.55 -14.22 7.00
C GLY A 41 19.40 -14.03 8.00
N THR A 42 18.86 -12.82 8.19
CA THR A 42 17.82 -12.55 9.22
C THR A 42 16.46 -12.21 8.62
N VAL A 43 16.18 -12.63 7.39
CA VAL A 43 15.02 -12.19 6.63
C VAL A 43 13.92 -13.25 6.64
N ALA A 44 12.85 -12.98 7.39
CA ALA A 44 11.70 -13.86 7.50
C ALA A 44 10.94 -14.02 6.16
N PRO A 45 10.25 -15.16 5.91
CA PRO A 45 9.53 -15.44 4.66
C PRO A 45 8.52 -14.37 4.23
N GLU A 46 8.02 -13.58 5.18
CA GLU A 46 6.98 -12.58 5.02
C GLU A 46 7.53 -11.22 4.54
N ILE A 47 8.85 -11.09 4.37
CA ILE A 47 9.52 -9.83 4.04
C ILE A 47 8.92 -9.13 2.81
N GLY A 48 8.84 -7.80 2.85
CA GLY A 48 8.32 -6.99 1.76
C GLY A 48 6.80 -7.04 1.63
N THR A 49 6.10 -7.69 2.55
CA THR A 49 4.65 -7.60 2.62
C THR A 49 4.27 -6.70 3.77
N ASN A 50 3.36 -5.77 3.52
CA ASN A 50 2.64 -5.04 4.54
C ASN A 50 1.13 -5.21 4.32
N VAL A 51 0.36 -5.07 5.38
CA VAL A 51 -1.11 -5.03 5.31
C VAL A 51 -1.62 -3.79 6.01
N TYR A 52 -2.57 -3.13 5.37
CA TYR A 52 -3.25 -1.96 5.91
C TYR A 52 -4.74 -2.21 5.99
N LEU A 53 -5.34 -1.71 7.06
CA LEU A 53 -6.78 -1.60 7.19
C LEU A 53 -7.19 -0.17 6.86
N ILE A 54 -8.08 -0.02 5.88
CA ILE A 54 -8.64 1.26 5.47
C ILE A 54 -10.15 1.23 5.69
N VAL A 55 -10.67 2.23 6.39
CA VAL A 55 -12.12 2.45 6.53
C VAL A 55 -12.50 3.74 5.80
N LEU A 56 -13.54 3.63 4.98
CA LEU A 56 -14.08 4.66 4.12
C LEU A 56 -15.50 4.99 4.60
N ALA A 57 -15.76 6.25 4.89
CA ALA A 57 -17.10 6.76 5.16
C ALA A 57 -17.72 7.36 3.89
N PRO A 58 -19.01 7.12 3.62
CA PRO A 58 -19.69 7.67 2.47
C PRO A 58 -19.90 9.19 2.63
N PRO A 59 -20.12 9.92 1.53
CA PRO A 59 -20.55 11.31 1.58
C PRO A 59 -21.89 11.44 2.31
N SER A 60 -22.16 12.65 2.83
CA SER A 60 -23.44 12.93 3.48
C SER A 60 -24.61 12.84 2.49
N SER A 61 -25.83 12.61 2.99
CA SER A 61 -27.03 12.53 2.13
C SER A 61 -27.36 13.83 1.38
N THR A 62 -26.71 14.93 1.74
CA THR A 62 -26.81 16.25 1.09
C THR A 62 -25.74 16.49 0.03
N GLU A 63 -24.72 15.64 -0.03
CA GLU A 63 -23.65 15.70 -1.03
C GLU A 63 -23.99 14.76 -2.20
N PRO A 64 -23.57 15.09 -3.44
CA PRO A 64 -23.72 14.19 -4.58
C PRO A 64 -23.09 12.82 -4.28
N ASN A 65 -23.78 11.72 -4.59
CA ASN A 65 -23.24 10.38 -4.42
C ASN A 65 -22.34 10.01 -5.61
N PRO A 66 -21.01 9.91 -5.40
CA PRO A 66 -20.04 9.71 -6.46
C PRO A 66 -19.98 8.27 -6.97
N VAL A 67 -20.65 7.31 -6.31
CA VAL A 67 -20.60 5.88 -6.68
C VAL A 67 -21.21 5.62 -8.06
N THR A 68 -22.00 6.57 -8.57
CA THR A 68 -22.56 6.51 -9.93
C THR A 68 -21.53 6.82 -11.03
N THR A 69 -20.37 7.38 -10.68
CA THR A 69 -19.28 7.68 -11.60
C THR A 69 -18.07 6.84 -11.23
N ARG A 70 -17.61 5.99 -12.15
CA ARG A 70 -16.39 5.19 -11.94
C ARG A 70 -15.22 6.13 -11.70
N GLN A 71 -14.62 6.06 -10.51
CA GLN A 71 -13.46 6.87 -10.19
C GLN A 71 -12.23 6.34 -10.95
N PHE A 72 -11.55 7.25 -11.64
CA PHE A 72 -10.23 7.01 -12.23
C PHE A 72 -9.24 7.78 -11.36
N GLY A 73 -8.23 7.09 -10.86
CA GLY A 73 -7.39 7.68 -9.83
C GLY A 73 -6.51 8.81 -10.36
N SER A 74 -6.33 9.83 -9.52
CA SER A 74 -5.62 11.05 -9.86
C SER A 74 -4.11 10.90 -9.80
N SER A 75 -3.43 11.60 -10.70
CA SER A 75 -2.07 12.14 -10.52
C SER A 75 -1.53 12.05 -9.08
N PRO A 76 -0.28 11.60 -8.84
CA PRO A 76 0.33 11.62 -7.51
C PRO A 76 0.32 13.02 -6.85
N ASN A 77 0.04 14.06 -7.64
CA ASN A 77 -0.46 15.36 -7.18
C ASN A 77 -1.84 15.64 -7.79
N PRO A 78 -2.96 15.23 -7.14
CA PRO A 78 -4.29 15.58 -7.63
C PRO A 78 -4.50 17.09 -7.62
N THR A 79 -4.89 17.69 -8.74
CA THR A 79 -5.41 19.06 -8.78
C THR A 79 -6.90 19.14 -8.43
N THR A 80 -7.56 17.98 -8.30
CA THR A 80 -9.00 17.82 -8.03
C THR A 80 -9.21 16.75 -6.98
N ASP A 81 -10.25 16.90 -6.14
CA ASP A 81 -10.63 15.86 -5.18
C ASP A 81 -11.05 14.59 -5.91
N VAL A 82 -10.41 13.46 -5.59
CA VAL A 82 -10.71 12.14 -6.18
C VAL A 82 -11.53 11.24 -5.30
N PHE A 83 -11.72 11.62 -4.05
CA PHE A 83 -12.61 10.87 -3.18
C PHE A 83 -14.07 11.29 -3.39
N ASP A 84 -14.31 12.44 -4.02
CA ASP A 84 -15.63 12.94 -4.43
C ASP A 84 -16.64 12.87 -3.26
N GLY A 85 -16.19 13.31 -2.09
CA GLY A 85 -16.95 13.29 -0.84
C GLY A 85 -16.77 12.05 0.05
N TRP A 86 -16.20 10.95 -0.46
CA TRP A 86 -15.75 9.84 0.40
C TRP A 86 -14.60 10.28 1.31
N LYS A 87 -14.52 9.72 2.51
CA LYS A 87 -13.47 10.06 3.47
C LYS A 87 -12.82 8.81 4.02
N ILE A 88 -11.49 8.75 3.99
CA ILE A 88 -10.75 7.77 4.78
C ILE A 88 -10.84 8.22 6.24
N THR A 89 -11.56 7.45 7.04
CA THR A 89 -11.74 7.72 8.48
C THR A 89 -10.78 6.91 9.34
N LEU A 90 -10.19 5.86 8.77
CA LEU A 90 -9.12 5.07 9.39
C LEU A 90 -8.17 4.57 8.31
N GLY A 91 -6.88 4.83 8.49
CA GLY A 91 -5.81 4.15 7.79
C GLY A 91 -4.81 3.68 8.85
N MET A 92 -4.70 2.36 9.04
CA MET A 92 -3.83 1.82 10.08
C MET A 92 -3.04 0.62 9.59
N ASP A 93 -1.79 0.55 10.06
CA ASP A 93 -1.03 -0.69 10.15
C ASP A 93 -1.33 -1.40 11.49
N TYR A 94 -0.66 -2.53 11.75
CA TYR A 94 -0.85 -3.36 12.93
C TYR A 94 -0.87 -2.59 14.27
N LYS A 95 0.01 -1.59 14.43
CA LYS A 95 0.16 -0.81 15.66
C LYS A 95 0.24 0.67 15.31
N SER A 96 -0.85 1.21 14.76
CA SER A 96 -1.00 2.66 14.67
C SER A 96 -1.27 3.25 16.05
N ILE A 97 -0.19 3.42 16.82
CA ILE A 97 -0.17 4.05 18.15
C ILE A 97 -0.42 5.56 18.09
N SER A 98 -0.52 6.11 16.87
CA SER A 98 -0.70 7.54 16.61
C SER A 98 -2.17 7.99 16.62
N ILE A 99 -3.12 7.05 16.73
CA ILE A 99 -4.56 7.32 16.76
C ILE A 99 -5.02 7.36 18.23
N GLU A 100 -5.78 8.38 18.63
CA GLU A 100 -6.33 8.52 19.99
C GLU A 100 -7.88 8.46 19.97
N PRO A 101 -8.52 7.54 20.72
CA PRO A 101 -7.89 6.45 21.47
C PRO A 101 -7.24 5.42 20.53
N PRO A 102 -6.20 4.69 20.99
CA PRO A 102 -5.52 3.68 20.18
C PRO A 102 -6.50 2.64 19.64
N ILE A 103 -6.70 2.64 18.33
CA ILE A 103 -7.42 1.58 17.64
C ILE A 103 -6.43 0.44 17.43
N ARG A 104 -6.75 -0.73 17.98
CA ARG A 104 -5.93 -1.94 17.82
C ARG A 104 -6.61 -2.92 16.89
N TRP A 105 -5.87 -3.35 15.88
CA TRP A 105 -6.22 -4.51 15.10
C TRP A 105 -6.04 -5.75 15.99
N PRO A 106 -7.07 -6.57 16.23
CA PRO A 106 -6.91 -7.80 17.00
C PRO A 106 -5.80 -8.67 16.39
N GLU A 107 -4.92 -9.20 17.25
CA GLU A 107 -3.70 -9.91 16.85
C GLU A 107 -3.96 -11.06 15.86
N ASP A 108 -4.91 -11.91 16.20
CA ASP A 108 -5.31 -13.10 15.47
C ASP A 108 -5.87 -12.72 14.08
N VAL A 109 -6.67 -11.66 14.03
CA VAL A 109 -7.22 -11.10 12.79
C VAL A 109 -6.11 -10.50 11.94
N TYR A 110 -5.20 -9.72 12.55
CA TYR A 110 -4.07 -9.12 11.86
C TYR A 110 -3.17 -10.20 11.25
N GLN A 111 -2.80 -11.22 12.03
CA GLN A 111 -1.91 -12.28 11.54
C GLN A 111 -2.55 -13.07 10.39
N ARG A 112 -3.86 -13.33 10.45
CA ARG A 112 -4.60 -13.96 9.35
C ARG A 112 -4.55 -13.10 8.08
N ASP A 113 -4.83 -11.80 8.20
CA ASP A 113 -4.90 -10.89 7.06
C ASP A 113 -3.51 -10.62 6.47
N PHE A 114 -2.50 -10.52 7.33
CA PHE A 114 -1.09 -10.46 6.95
C PHE A 114 -0.66 -11.70 6.17
N ASN A 115 -0.95 -12.91 6.68
CA ASN A 115 -0.64 -14.17 5.98
C ASN A 115 -1.37 -14.29 4.64
N THR A 116 -2.57 -13.72 4.54
CA THR A 116 -3.32 -13.63 3.27
C THR A 116 -2.60 -12.72 2.27
N CYS A 117 -2.01 -11.61 2.72
CA CYS A 117 -1.18 -10.79 1.85
C CYS A 117 0.15 -11.48 1.49
N VAL A 118 0.77 -12.21 2.41
CA VAL A 118 2.01 -12.94 2.11
C VAL A 118 1.76 -14.00 1.03
N SER A 119 0.65 -14.72 1.10
CA SER A 119 0.31 -15.76 0.09
C SER A 119 -0.07 -15.20 -1.27
N LYS A 120 -0.48 -13.93 -1.35
CA LYS A 120 -0.79 -13.22 -2.59
C LYS A 120 0.39 -12.42 -3.15
N ALA A 121 1.54 -12.42 -2.48
CA ALA A 121 2.70 -11.69 -2.94
C ALA A 121 3.08 -12.11 -4.38
N PRO A 122 3.25 -11.15 -5.31
CA PRO A 122 3.45 -11.49 -6.71
C PRO A 122 4.83 -12.11 -6.98
N ASP A 123 5.83 -11.76 -6.16
CA ASP A 123 7.19 -12.25 -6.28
C ASP A 123 7.54 -13.30 -5.22
N SER A 124 8.41 -14.24 -5.60
CA SER A 124 8.94 -15.27 -4.71
C SER A 124 9.69 -14.65 -3.52
N TYR A 125 9.89 -15.45 -2.46
CA TYR A 125 10.71 -15.05 -1.32
C TYR A 125 12.10 -14.57 -1.74
N GLU A 126 12.75 -15.26 -2.67
CA GLU A 126 14.10 -14.98 -3.14
C GLU A 126 14.17 -13.62 -3.85
N LYS A 127 13.17 -13.31 -4.68
CA LYS A 127 13.09 -12.04 -5.40
C LYS A 127 12.75 -10.87 -4.46
N ARG A 128 11.84 -11.08 -3.50
CA ARG A 128 11.57 -10.10 -2.43
C ARG A 128 12.82 -9.84 -1.59
N ARG A 129 13.51 -10.91 -1.17
CA ARG A 129 14.76 -10.83 -0.42
C ARG A 129 15.81 -10.04 -1.19
N PHE A 130 15.98 -10.32 -2.49
CA PHE A 130 16.91 -9.61 -3.36
C PHE A 130 16.73 -8.10 -3.26
N TYR A 131 15.54 -7.57 -3.60
CA TYR A 131 15.31 -6.12 -3.57
C TYR A 131 15.47 -5.46 -2.20
N LEU A 132 15.18 -6.23 -1.15
CA LEU A 132 15.21 -5.72 0.22
C LEU A 132 16.61 -5.77 0.83
N THR A 133 17.55 -6.54 0.26
CA THR A 133 18.90 -6.74 0.80
C THR A 133 19.97 -6.18 -0.12
N GLY A 134 20.71 -5.19 0.38
CA GLY A 134 21.89 -4.66 -0.29
C GLY A 134 21.60 -3.45 -1.15
N GLU A 135 22.50 -3.23 -2.10
CA GLU A 135 22.47 -2.14 -3.07
C GLU A 135 22.60 -2.73 -4.47
N HIS A 136 21.86 -2.15 -5.40
CA HIS A 136 21.64 -2.72 -6.73
C HIS A 136 21.84 -1.66 -7.82
N PRO A 137 22.15 -2.08 -9.06
CA PRO A 137 22.09 -1.18 -10.21
C PRO A 137 20.65 -0.66 -10.45
N LYS A 138 20.55 0.51 -11.10
CA LYS A 138 19.25 1.10 -11.52
C LYS A 138 18.36 0.12 -12.29
N ALA A 139 18.97 -0.78 -13.08
CA ALA A 139 18.25 -1.74 -13.90
C ALA A 139 17.37 -2.72 -13.08
N ASP A 140 17.71 -2.96 -11.82
CA ASP A 140 16.92 -3.80 -10.92
C ASP A 140 15.68 -3.05 -10.38
N PHE A 141 15.67 -1.72 -10.45
CA PHE A 141 14.52 -0.87 -10.09
C PHE A 141 14.01 -0.12 -11.32
N PRO A 142 13.48 -0.84 -12.34
CA PRO A 142 13.03 -0.18 -13.55
C PRO A 142 11.93 0.81 -13.20
N THR A 143 12.10 2.05 -13.66
CA THR A 143 10.98 3.00 -13.67
C THR A 143 10.02 2.54 -14.75
N LEU A 144 9.07 1.71 -14.34
CA LEU A 144 7.97 1.32 -15.21
C LEU A 144 7.00 2.50 -15.29
N PRO A 145 6.36 2.73 -16.45
CA PRO A 145 5.07 3.41 -16.40
C PRO A 145 4.20 2.61 -15.42
N ALA A 146 3.39 3.29 -14.61
CA ALA A 146 2.38 2.56 -13.84
C ALA A 146 1.58 1.65 -14.79
N ASP A 147 1.26 0.43 -14.38
CA ASP A 147 0.44 -0.49 -15.17
C ASP A 147 -0.74 -1.01 -14.33
N PRO A 148 -1.99 -0.72 -14.73
CA PRO A 148 -2.35 0.16 -15.85
C PRO A 148 -1.71 1.54 -15.66
N GLY A 149 -1.44 2.21 -16.79
CA GLY A 149 -0.90 3.59 -16.88
C GLY A 149 -1.32 4.42 -15.67
N TRP A 150 -0.49 5.35 -15.21
CA TRP A 150 -0.98 6.38 -14.30
C TRP A 150 -0.71 7.77 -14.88
N PRO A 151 -1.78 8.48 -15.31
CA PRO A 151 -3.10 7.91 -15.56
C PRO A 151 -3.06 6.93 -16.74
N ALA A 152 -3.85 5.87 -16.66
CA ALA A 152 -4.12 5.00 -17.79
C ALA A 152 -4.97 5.88 -18.68
N ALA A 153 -4.67 5.94 -19.97
CA ALA A 153 -5.54 6.66 -20.88
C ALA A 153 -6.96 6.13 -20.69
N GLY A 154 -7.80 6.93 -20.03
CA GLY A 154 -9.21 6.63 -19.85
C GLY A 154 -9.85 6.71 -21.21
N ALA A 155 -10.46 5.60 -21.64
CA ALA A 155 -11.49 5.61 -22.67
C ALA A 155 -12.85 5.54 -21.95
#